data_AF-A0A8J2PQ75-F1
#
_entry.id   AF-A0A8J2PQ75-F1
#
_cell.length_a   1.000
_cell.length_b   1.000
_cell.length_c   1.000
_cell.angle_alpha   90.00
_cell.angle_beta   90.00
_cell.angle_gamma   90.00
#
_symmetry.space_group_name_H-M   'P 1'
#
loop_
_entity.id
_entity.type
_entity.pdbx_description
1 polymer ?
#
loop_
_entity_poly.entity_id
_entity_poly.type
_entity_poly.pdbx_seq_one_letter_code
_entity_poly.pdbx_strand_id
1 'polypeptide(L)'
;TACIGEHANIVKFLGAVVDDIDKGKCVAVFELSPFGNLNHYLRNVPTQLSDVSGNVYVNLSEDMERQGMNQIHKLMYFCKQIASGMEYLAQKNVSNH
;
A
#
# COMPACT_ATOMS: atom_id res chain seq x y z
N THR A 1 -15.11 1.69 22.19
CA THR A 1 -13.82 1.60 21.47
C THR A 1 -14.10 1.07 20.08
N ALA A 2 -13.94 1.90 19.05
CA ALA A 2 -14.20 1.47 17.67
C ALA A 2 -13.05 0.59 17.20
N CYS A 3 -13.34 -0.68 16.90
CA CYS A 3 -12.40 -1.54 16.18
C CYS A 3 -12.48 -1.17 14.70
N ILE A 4 -11.34 -0.80 14.09
CA ILE A 4 -11.27 -0.41 12.68
C ILE A 4 -11.71 -1.59 11.78
N GLY A 5 -11.57 -2.84 12.22
CA GLY A 5 -11.87 -4.04 11.42
C GLY A 5 -10.82 -4.31 10.34
N GLU A 6 -11.10 -5.24 9.43
CA GLU A 6 -10.18 -5.64 8.35
C GLU A 6 -10.63 -5.08 7.00
N HIS A 7 -9.66 -4.61 6.20
CA HIS A 7 -9.89 -4.16 4.83
C HIS A 7 -8.63 -4.42 3.99
N ALA A 8 -8.80 -4.89 2.75
CA ALA A 8 -7.68 -5.30 1.89
C ALA A 8 -6.66 -4.18 1.56
N ASN A 9 -7.06 -2.91 1.72
CA ASN A 9 -6.21 -1.74 1.46
C ASN A 9 -5.79 -0.99 2.73
N ILE A 10 -5.92 -1.62 3.90
CA ILE A 10 -5.46 -1.08 5.19
C ILE A 10 -4.56 -2.13 5.83
N VAL A 11 -3.40 -1.72 6.34
CA VAL A 11 -2.46 -2.63 6.99
C VAL A 11 -3.14 -3.35 8.16
N LYS A 12 -3.23 -4.67 8.06
CA LYS A 12 -3.90 -5.51 9.05
C LYS A 12 -3.11 -5.57 10.37
N PHE A 13 -3.80 -5.26 11.47
CA PHE A 13 -3.30 -5.52 12.82
C PHE A 13 -3.48 -7.00 13.16
N LEU A 14 -2.41 -7.65 13.62
CA LEU A 14 -2.39 -9.08 13.93
C LEU A 14 -2.41 -9.38 15.43
N GLY A 15 -1.91 -8.45 16.25
CA GLY A 15 -1.88 -8.60 17.70
C GLY A 15 -0.89 -7.67 18.36
N ALA A 16 -0.74 -7.80 19.68
CA ALA A 16 0.23 -7.03 20.44
C ALA A 16 0.87 -7.88 21.54
N VAL A 17 2.12 -7.54 21.88
CA VAL A 17 2.82 -8.05 23.06
C VAL A 17 2.81 -6.93 24.10
N VAL A 18 2.17 -7.19 25.24
CA VAL A 18 1.93 -6.20 26.31
C VAL A 18 2.47 -6.65 27.67
N ASP A 19 3.27 -7.72 27.70
CA ASP A 19 3.73 -8.38 28.94
C ASP A 19 4.56 -7.48 29.87
N ASP A 20 5.24 -6.47 29.31
CA ASP A 20 6.12 -5.54 30.03
C ASP A 20 5.63 -4.08 29.90
N ILE A 21 4.30 -3.86 29.86
CA ILE A 21 3.74 -2.51 29.67
C ILE A 21 4.16 -1.54 30.77
N ASP A 22 4.29 -2.02 32.01
CA ASP A 22 4.77 -1.25 33.17
C ASP A 22 6.24 -0.83 33.03
N LYS A 23 7.01 -1.53 32.18
CA LYS A 23 8.39 -1.17 31.80
C LYS A 23 8.44 -0.34 30.51
N GLY A 24 7.30 0.15 30.04
CA GLY A 24 7.17 0.93 28.81
C GLY A 24 7.34 0.11 27.53
N LYS A 25 7.25 -1.22 27.59
CA LYS A 25 7.37 -2.09 26.41
C LYS A 25 6.00 -2.53 25.94
N CYS A 26 5.59 -2.02 24.79
CA CYS A 26 4.41 -2.44 24.06
C CYS A 26 4.80 -2.60 22.60
N VAL A 27 4.53 -3.77 22.03
CA VAL A 27 4.84 -4.07 20.62
C VAL A 27 3.54 -4.39 19.90
N ALA A 28 3.21 -3.61 18.88
CA ALA A 28 2.11 -3.90 17.97
C ALA A 28 2.62 -4.69 16.76
N VAL A 29 1.94 -5.77 16.41
CA VAL A 29 2.26 -6.67 15.31
C VAL A 29 1.28 -6.44 14.17
N PHE A 30 1.81 -6.20 12.98
CA PHE A 30 1.04 -5.94 11.76
C PHE A 30 1.47 -6.90 10.66
N GLU A 31 0.65 -7.02 9.62
CA GLU A 31 1.08 -7.72 8.40
C GLU A 31 2.30 -7.04 7.75
N LEU A 32 3.13 -7.85 7.10
CA LEU A 32 4.33 -7.38 6.43
C LEU A 32 4.01 -6.96 4.99
N SER A 33 4.31 -5.70 4.65
CA SER A 33 4.32 -5.20 3.28
C SER A 33 5.72 -5.38 2.67
N PRO A 34 5.97 -6.40 1.82
CA PRO A 34 7.32 -6.78 1.39
C PRO A 34 8.02 -5.70 0.55
N PHE A 35 7.27 -4.84 -0.14
CA PHE A 35 7.78 -3.76 -0.96
C PHE A 35 7.95 -2.43 -0.19
N GLY A 36 7.66 -2.43 1.11
CA GLY A 36 7.78 -1.26 1.97
C GLY A 36 6.81 -0.14 1.59
N ASN A 37 7.26 1.11 1.73
CA ASN A 37 6.44 2.27 1.43
C ASN A 37 6.36 2.56 -0.07
N LEU A 38 5.19 3.01 -0.53
CA LEU A 38 4.93 3.24 -1.95
C LEU A 38 5.83 4.32 -2.57
N ASN A 39 6.24 5.34 -1.82
CA ASN A 39 7.12 6.41 -2.33
C ASN A 39 8.50 5.87 -2.73
N HIS A 40 9.10 5.07 -1.84
CA HIS A 40 10.37 4.40 -2.09
C HIS A 40 10.23 3.42 -3.24
N TYR A 41 9.15 2.63 -3.27
CA TYR A 41 8.89 1.71 -4.39
C TYR A 41 8.83 2.46 -5.73
N LEU A 42 8.02 3.51 -5.84
CA LEU A 42 7.85 4.27 -7.08
C LEU A 42 9.13 4.97 -7.57
N ARG A 43 9.99 5.43 -6.64
CA ARG A 43 11.28 6.06 -6.99
C ARG A 43 12.33 5.07 -7.47
N ASN A 44 12.26 3.82 -7.02
CA ASN A 44 13.23 2.79 -7.36
C ASN A 44 12.77 1.86 -8.50
N VAL A 45 11.50 1.96 -8.91
CA VAL A 45 11.06 1.41 -10.20
C VAL A 45 11.66 2.29 -11.30
N PRO A 46 12.45 1.73 -12.24
CA PRO A 46 13.00 2.49 -13.35
C PRO A 46 11.86 3.14 -14.15
N THR A 47 11.68 4.45 -13.97
CA THR A 47 10.67 5.24 -14.67
C THR A 47 11.24 5.62 -16.03
N GLN A 48 11.07 4.75 -17.02
CA GLN A 48 11.07 5.21 -18.41
C GLN A 48 9.67 5.77 -18.70
N LEU A 49 9.39 6.96 -18.17
CA LEU A 49 8.26 7.76 -18.60
C LEU A 49 8.66 8.40 -19.93
N SER A 50 8.59 7.62 -21.01
CA SER A 50 8.66 8.19 -22.35
C SER A 50 7.39 9.03 -22.56
N ASP A 51 7.66 10.27 -22.91
CA ASP A 51 6.74 11.32 -23.31
C ASP A 51 5.58 10.82 -24.19
N VAL A 52 4.45 11.53 -24.14
CA VAL A 52 3.15 11.19 -24.73
C VAL A 52 3.19 11.12 -26.29
N SER A 53 4.35 11.07 -26.93
CA SER A 53 4.48 11.05 -28.40
C SER A 53 5.50 10.08 -29.02
N GLY A 54 6.10 9.15 -28.29
CA GLY A 54 7.13 8.31 -28.93
C GLY A 54 7.46 7.02 -28.22
N ASN A 55 6.84 5.94 -28.70
CA ASN A 55 7.11 4.52 -28.46
C ASN A 55 8.42 4.19 -27.71
N VAL A 56 8.28 3.70 -26.48
CA VAL A 56 9.31 2.86 -25.83
C VAL A 56 8.64 1.63 -25.24
N TYR A 57 8.96 0.46 -25.79
CA TYR A 57 8.67 -0.83 -25.17
C TYR A 57 9.73 -1.07 -24.09
N VAL A 58 9.30 -1.34 -22.85
CA VAL A 58 10.22 -1.57 -21.72
C VAL A 58 9.89 -2.88 -21.03
N ASN A 59 10.84 -3.81 -21.07
CA ASN A 59 10.86 -5.06 -20.30
C ASN A 59 11.19 -4.74 -18.84
N LEU A 60 10.31 -5.11 -17.90
CA LEU A 60 10.58 -5.02 -16.45
C LEU A 60 9.85 -6.12 -15.67
N SER A 61 10.67 -6.93 -14.99
CA SER A 61 10.39 -8.01 -14.02
C SER A 61 9.32 -9.03 -14.40
N GLU A 62 9.76 -10.28 -14.58
CA GLU A 62 9.01 -11.44 -15.09
C GLU A 62 7.68 -11.75 -14.35
N ASP A 63 7.53 -11.33 -13.09
CA ASP A 63 6.34 -11.62 -12.29
C ASP A 63 5.11 -10.76 -12.65
N MET A 64 5.32 -9.57 -13.21
CA MET A 64 4.25 -8.61 -13.55
C MET A 64 3.95 -8.52 -15.06
N GLU A 65 4.81 -9.08 -15.91
CA GLU A 65 4.56 -9.15 -17.36
C GLU A 65 3.34 -10.03 -17.70
N ARG A 66 2.98 -10.97 -16.82
CA ARG A 66 1.87 -11.92 -17.01
C ARG A 66 0.49 -11.27 -17.16
N GLN A 67 0.33 -9.98 -16.83
CA GLN A 67 -0.95 -9.25 -16.96
C GLN A 67 -0.93 -8.04 -17.91
N GLY A 68 0.18 -7.76 -18.60
CA GLY A 68 0.21 -6.72 -19.65
C GLY A 68 -0.07 -5.28 -19.18
N MET A 69 -0.03 -4.99 -17.89
CA MET A 69 -0.29 -3.64 -17.37
C MET A 69 0.94 -2.73 -17.54
N ASN A 70 0.78 -1.64 -18.31
CA ASN A 70 1.78 -0.57 -18.38
C ASN A 70 1.87 0.23 -17.07
N GLN A 71 2.89 1.08 -16.93
CA GLN A 71 3.18 1.83 -15.70
C GLN A 71 2.05 2.78 -15.25
N ILE A 72 1.31 3.39 -16.20
CA ILE A 72 0.17 4.26 -15.89
C ILE A 72 -0.98 3.44 -15.28
N HIS A 73 -1.27 2.27 -15.83
CA HIS A 73 -2.28 1.37 -15.27
C HIS A 73 -1.94 0.94 -13.84
N LYS A 74 -0.65 0.69 -13.54
CA LYS A 74 -0.19 0.38 -12.16
C LYS A 74 -0.41 1.56 -11.22
N LEU A 75 -0.08 2.78 -11.64
CA LEU A 75 -0.30 3.97 -10.83
C LEU A 75 -1.79 4.21 -10.57
N MET A 76 -2.64 4.09 -11.59
CA MET A 76 -4.09 4.17 -11.45
C MET A 76 -4.63 3.10 -10.51
N TYR A 77 -4.07 1.88 -10.55
CA TYR A 77 -4.44 0.80 -9.65
C TYR A 77 -4.10 1.12 -8.19
N PHE A 78 -2.93 1.70 -7.91
CA PHE A 78 -2.59 2.18 -6.57
C PHE A 78 -3.55 3.27 -6.09
N CYS A 79 -3.87 4.25 -6.95
CA CYS A 79 -4.84 5.30 -6.62
C CYS A 79 -6.21 4.73 -6.26
N LYS A 80 -6.70 3.75 -7.03
CA LYS A 80 -7.97 3.07 -6.76
C LYS A 80 -7.97 2.36 -5.40
N GLN A 81 -6.91 1.62 -5.09
CA GLN A 81 -6.78 0.90 -3.82
C GLN A 81 -6.70 1.85 -2.63
N ILE A 82 -5.95 2.95 -2.75
CA ILE A 82 -5.86 3.99 -1.71
C ILE A 82 -7.25 4.61 -1.48
N ALA A 83 -7.95 4.99 -2.55
CA ALA A 83 -9.30 5.55 -2.45
C ALA A 83 -10.27 4.60 -1.72
N SER A 84 -10.24 3.31 -2.07
CA SER A 84 -11.06 2.29 -1.41
C SER A 84 -10.73 2.13 0.08
N GLY A 85 -9.45 2.12 0.46
CA GLY A 85 -9.04 2.09 1.87
C GLY A 85 -9.48 3.33 2.63
N MET A 86 -9.38 4.51 2.03
CA MET A 86 -9.81 5.76 2.65
C MET A 86 -11.32 5.85 2.82
N GLU A 87 -12.10 5.38 1.84
CA GLU A 87 -13.56 5.26 1.96
C GLU A 87 -13.94 4.35 3.13
N TYR A 88 -13.27 3.22 3.29
CA TYR A 88 -13.46 2.33 4.44
C TYR A 88 -13.16 3.03 5.77
N LEU A 89 -12.05 3.75 5.89
CA LEU A 89 -11.70 4.49 7.11
C LEU A 89 -12.72 5.60 7.43
N ALA A 90 -13.25 6.28 6.41
CA ALA A 90 -14.30 7.27 6.57
C ALA A 90 -15.59 6.64 7.12
N GLN A 91 -16.01 5.47 6.60
CA GLN A 91 -17.15 4.72 7.15
C GLN A 91 -16.95 4.30 8.61
N LYS A 92 -15.70 4.12 9.04
CA LYS A 92 -15.33 3.79 10.42
C LYS A 92 -15.18 5.01 11.33
N ASN A 93 -15.40 6.23 10.82
CA ASN A 93 -15.28 7.49 11.55
C ASN A 93 -13.91 7.67 12.23
N VAL A 94 -12.83 7.22 11.57
CA VAL A 94 -11.47 7.25 12.15
C VAL A 94 -10.92 8.68 12.25
N SER A 95 -11.41 9.61 11.43
CA SER A 95 -11.03 11.02 11.46
C SER A 95 -12.28 11.91 11.48
N ASN A 96 -12.94 12.01 12.63
CA ASN A 96 -13.87 13.11 12.88
C ASN A 96 -13.03 14.30 13.39
N HIS A 97 -12.88 15.30 12.54
CA HIS A 97 -12.53 16.66 12.95
C HIS A 97 -13.81 17.49 13.09
#